data_AF-A0A2P6NXW3-F1
#
_entry.id   AF-A0A2P6NXW3-F1
#
_cell.length_a   1.000
_cell.length_b   1.000
_cell.length_c   1.000
_cell.angle_alpha   90.00
_cell.angle_beta   90.00
_cell.angle_gamma   90.00
#
_symmetry.space_group_name_H-M   'P 1'
#
loop_
_entity.id
_entity.type
_entity.pdbx_description
1 polymer ?
#
loop_
_entity_poly.entity_id
_entity_poly.type
_entity_poly.pdbx_seq_one_letter_code
_entity_poly.pdbx_strand_id
1 'polypeptide(L)'
;MEKTTEGWSSGICECSEDWSIFLTSLFCCPCQLAKNRAISKDEPLSVTSCLSVWLCTCCEYPIYYSTMTRIDFAPKTRGVIRKRYGIHGSLQTDCIAICCCPWCAVAQETRELKLHGYQVMPITMHE
;
A
#
# COMPACT_ATOMS: atom_id res chain seq x y z
N MET A 1 1.07 9.60 26.63
CA MET A 1 2.14 9.20 25.71
C MET A 1 1.99 10.07 24.47
N GLU A 2 2.85 11.08 24.36
CA GLU A 2 2.81 12.12 23.34
C GLU A 2 3.27 11.52 22.01
N LYS A 3 2.37 11.38 21.02
CA LYS A 3 2.74 10.98 19.66
C LYS A 3 3.40 12.18 19.00
N THR A 4 4.73 12.16 18.88
CA THR A 4 5.49 13.14 18.12
C THR A 4 4.98 13.21 16.68
N THR A 5 4.60 14.40 16.24
CA THR A 5 3.94 14.75 14.97
C THR A 5 4.86 14.69 13.74
N GLU A 6 5.82 13.76 13.66
CA GLU A 6 6.85 13.80 12.60
C GLU A 6 6.99 12.49 11.78
N GLY A 7 6.07 11.53 11.89
CA GLY A 7 6.20 10.24 11.19
C GLY A 7 4.91 9.48 10.95
N TRP A 8 5.01 8.36 10.23
CA TRP A 8 3.93 7.39 10.05
C TRP A 8 3.40 6.92 11.42
N SER A 9 2.09 6.69 11.51
CA SER A 9 1.44 6.32 12.77
C SER A 9 1.82 4.94 13.33
N SER A 10 2.28 4.03 12.46
CA SER A 10 2.81 2.71 12.78
C SER A 10 4.20 2.53 12.16
N GLY A 11 5.02 1.63 12.70
CA GLY A 11 6.32 1.23 12.17
C GLY A 11 6.21 0.37 10.90
N ILE A 12 7.27 0.34 10.09
CA ILE A 12 7.32 -0.48 8.86
C ILE A 12 7.27 -1.98 9.21
N CYS A 13 7.94 -2.42 10.28
CA CYS A 13 7.99 -3.84 10.64
C CYS A 13 6.88 -4.28 11.61
N GLU A 14 5.91 -3.43 11.90
CA GLU A 14 4.76 -3.78 12.77
C GLU A 14 3.70 -4.58 12.01
N CYS A 15 4.07 -5.32 10.97
CA CYS A 15 3.16 -6.05 10.07
C CYS A 15 2.23 -7.05 10.78
N SER A 16 2.55 -7.48 12.01
CA SER A 16 1.75 -8.39 12.84
C SER A 16 0.55 -7.76 13.57
N GLU A 17 0.41 -6.43 13.60
CA GLU A 17 -0.73 -5.79 14.30
C GLU A 17 -2.10 -6.08 13.67
N ASP A 18 -2.14 -6.26 12.35
CA ASP A 18 -3.37 -6.52 11.59
C ASP A 18 -3.04 -7.58 10.53
N TRP A 19 -3.15 -8.86 10.91
CA TRP A 19 -2.87 -10.00 10.02
C TRP A 19 -3.75 -9.99 8.78
N SER A 20 -5.00 -9.53 8.87
CA SER A 20 -5.88 -9.39 7.70
C SER A 20 -5.30 -8.42 6.68
N ILE A 21 -4.80 -7.26 7.11
CA ILE A 21 -4.17 -6.26 6.24
C ILE A 21 -2.88 -6.80 5.65
N PHE A 22 -2.08 -7.51 6.45
CA PHE A 22 -0.85 -8.13 5.99
C PHE A 22 -1.11 -9.22 4.94
N LEU A 23 -2.10 -10.09 5.16
CA LEU A 23 -2.50 -11.14 4.22
C LEU A 23 -3.13 -10.53 2.96
N THR A 24 -3.97 -9.49 3.07
CA THR A 24 -4.48 -8.75 1.89
C THR A 24 -3.36 -8.10 1.12
N SER A 25 -2.38 -7.53 1.81
CA SER A 25 -1.19 -7.00 1.18
C SER A 25 -0.40 -8.13 0.52
N LEU A 26 -0.24 -9.30 1.13
CA LEU A 26 0.51 -10.43 0.57
C LEU A 26 -0.15 -11.04 -0.67
N PHE A 27 -1.45 -11.34 -0.60
CA PHE A 27 -2.19 -12.05 -1.65
C PHE A 27 -2.85 -11.13 -2.68
N CYS A 28 -3.01 -9.84 -2.34
CA CYS A 28 -3.75 -8.86 -3.13
C CYS A 28 -3.12 -7.46 -3.07
N CYS A 29 -1.78 -7.37 -2.90
CA CYS A 29 -1.02 -6.10 -2.94
C CYS A 29 -1.47 -5.14 -4.02
N PRO A 30 -1.65 -5.56 -5.29
CA PRO A 30 -1.92 -4.59 -6.33
C PRO A 30 -3.28 -3.91 -6.21
N CYS A 31 -4.30 -4.65 -5.82
CA CYS A 31 -5.64 -4.08 -5.57
C CYS A 31 -5.62 -3.20 -4.33
N GLN A 32 -4.89 -3.61 -3.29
CA GLN A 32 -4.70 -2.82 -2.08
C GLN A 32 -3.99 -1.49 -2.39
N LEU A 33 -2.94 -1.52 -3.20
CA LEU A 33 -2.17 -0.34 -3.59
C LEU A 33 -2.96 0.61 -4.51
N ALA A 34 -3.70 0.06 -5.48
CA ALA A 34 -4.59 0.84 -6.33
C ALA A 34 -5.68 1.54 -5.49
N LYS A 35 -6.24 0.84 -4.50
CA LYS A 35 -7.21 1.40 -3.55
C LYS A 35 -6.60 2.48 -2.67
N ASN A 36 -5.42 2.23 -2.09
CA ASN A 36 -4.71 3.23 -1.29
C ASN A 36 -4.48 4.50 -2.10
N ARG A 37 -4.06 4.38 -3.35
CA ARG A 37 -3.87 5.51 -4.26
C ARG A 37 -5.17 6.24 -4.58
N ALA A 38 -6.23 5.51 -4.93
CA ALA A 38 -7.54 6.08 -5.23
C ALA A 38 -8.08 6.89 -4.05
N ILE A 39 -8.03 6.32 -2.84
CA ILE A 39 -8.36 6.99 -1.58
C ILE A 39 -7.52 8.24 -1.39
N SER A 40 -6.20 8.13 -1.58
CA SER A 40 -5.26 9.24 -1.36
C SER A 40 -5.33 10.35 -2.40
N LYS A 41 -6.06 10.13 -3.49
CA LYS A 41 -6.32 11.12 -4.54
C LYS A 41 -7.78 11.56 -4.63
N ASP A 42 -8.66 10.96 -3.83
CA ASP A 42 -10.13 11.11 -3.96
C ASP A 42 -10.65 10.75 -5.37
N GLU A 43 -9.99 9.80 -6.04
CA GLU A 43 -10.37 9.31 -7.37
C GLU A 43 -11.20 8.02 -7.24
N PRO A 44 -12.20 7.78 -8.12
CA PRO A 44 -12.93 6.52 -8.11
C PRO A 44 -11.99 5.34 -8.42
N LEU A 45 -12.21 4.22 -7.74
CA LEU A 45 -11.42 2.99 -7.97
C LEU A 45 -11.66 2.49 -9.40
N SER A 46 -10.69 2.65 -10.28
CA SER A 46 -10.79 2.11 -11.64
C SER A 46 -10.56 0.60 -11.65
N VAL A 47 -11.58 -0.17 -12.06
CA VAL A 47 -11.55 -1.64 -12.12
C VAL A 47 -10.44 -2.15 -13.05
N THR A 48 -10.07 -1.34 -14.06
CA THR A 48 -8.91 -1.58 -14.93
C THR A 48 -7.59 -1.63 -14.18
N SER A 49 -7.44 -0.98 -13.01
CA SER A 49 -6.23 -1.06 -12.18
C SER A 49 -6.13 -2.37 -11.41
N CYS A 50 -7.24 -3.03 -11.09
CA CYS A 50 -7.21 -4.35 -10.45
C CYS A 50 -6.98 -5.45 -11.48
N LEU A 51 -7.70 -5.39 -12.62
CA LEU A 51 -7.56 -6.35 -13.73
C LEU A 51 -6.20 -6.26 -14.42
N SER A 52 -5.69 -5.06 -14.72
CA SER A 52 -4.37 -4.91 -15.36
C SER A 52 -3.25 -5.44 -14.49
N VAL A 53 -3.35 -5.28 -13.16
CA VAL A 53 -2.28 -5.73 -12.27
C VAL A 53 -2.42 -7.20 -11.89
N TRP A 54 -3.65 -7.74 -11.81
CA TRP A 54 -3.87 -9.18 -11.69
C TRP A 54 -3.40 -9.93 -12.95
N LEU A 55 -3.76 -9.45 -14.14
CA LEU A 55 -3.28 -9.99 -15.42
C LEU A 55 -1.75 -9.89 -15.54
N CYS A 56 -1.15 -8.77 -15.10
CA CYS A 56 0.30 -8.58 -15.01
C CYS A 56 1.02 -9.54 -14.07
N THR A 57 0.37 -9.95 -12.98
CA THR A 57 1.00 -10.78 -11.94
C THR A 57 0.73 -12.28 -12.17
N CYS A 58 -0.32 -12.63 -12.92
CA CYS A 58 -0.74 -14.03 -13.14
C CYS A 58 -0.41 -14.60 -14.54
N CYS A 59 -0.18 -13.78 -15.57
CA CYS A 59 0.12 -14.29 -16.92
C CYS A 59 1.58 -14.04 -17.37
N GLU A 60 2.21 -15.15 -17.79
CA GLU A 60 3.49 -15.38 -18.49
C GLU A 60 4.80 -14.73 -17.97
N TYR A 61 4.77 -13.57 -17.30
CA TYR A 61 5.97 -12.95 -16.71
C TYR A 61 5.71 -12.29 -15.34
N PRO A 62 5.32 -13.09 -14.32
CA PRO A 62 4.95 -12.60 -12.99
C PRO A 62 6.06 -11.76 -12.33
N ILE A 63 7.33 -12.04 -12.61
CA ILE A 63 8.47 -11.34 -11.99
C ILE A 63 8.66 -9.95 -12.60
N TYR A 64 8.52 -9.79 -13.92
CA TYR A 64 8.82 -8.53 -14.62
C TYR A 64 7.75 -7.46 -14.36
N TYR A 65 6.47 -7.81 -14.51
CA TYR A 65 5.40 -6.84 -14.32
C TYR A 65 5.08 -6.58 -12.84
N SER A 66 5.28 -7.57 -11.95
CA SER A 66 5.22 -7.31 -10.50
C SER A 66 6.36 -6.42 -10.02
N THR A 67 7.56 -6.49 -10.61
CA THR A 67 8.68 -5.60 -10.21
C THR A 67 8.49 -4.18 -10.73
N MET A 68 7.96 -3.97 -11.94
CA MET A 68 7.69 -2.61 -12.46
C MET A 68 6.64 -1.86 -11.64
N THR A 69 5.54 -2.54 -11.28
CA THR A 69 4.51 -1.95 -10.41
C THR A 69 5.05 -1.68 -8.99
N ARG A 70 6.04 -2.45 -8.52
CA ARG A 70 6.65 -2.24 -7.21
C ARG A 70 7.63 -1.07 -7.17
N ILE A 71 8.49 -0.90 -8.18
CA ILE A 71 9.58 0.08 -8.12
C ILE A 71 9.05 1.50 -8.40
N ASP A 72 8.10 1.67 -9.31
CA ASP A 72 7.61 3.00 -9.69
C ASP A 72 6.30 3.39 -9.02
N PHE A 73 5.34 2.47 -8.96
CA PHE A 73 3.96 2.83 -8.59
C PHE A 73 3.76 2.85 -7.07
N ALA A 74 4.43 1.96 -6.33
CA ALA A 74 4.30 1.91 -4.87
C ALA A 74 4.95 3.12 -4.15
N PRO A 75 6.21 3.53 -4.44
CA PRO A 75 6.80 4.70 -3.81
C PRO A 75 6.06 6.00 -4.14
N LYS A 76 5.48 6.11 -5.34
CA LYS A 76 4.65 7.26 -5.72
C LYS A 76 3.36 7.33 -4.90
N THR A 77 2.69 6.19 -4.72
CA THR A 77 1.47 6.12 -3.90
C THR A 77 1.76 6.47 -2.45
N ARG A 78 2.85 5.91 -1.90
CA ARG A 78 3.38 6.25 -0.58
C ARG A 78 3.65 7.75 -0.43
N GLY A 79 4.31 8.35 -1.41
CA GLY A 79 4.60 9.79 -1.43
C GLY A 79 3.33 10.65 -1.48
N VAL A 80 2.27 10.21 -2.16
CA VAL A 80 0.98 10.91 -2.19
C VAL A 80 0.33 10.89 -0.79
N ILE A 81 0.28 9.73 -0.13
CA ILE A 81 -0.26 9.59 1.25
C ILE A 81 0.48 10.54 2.19
N ARG A 82 1.82 10.52 2.14
CA ARG A 82 2.65 11.38 2.99
C ARG A 82 2.39 12.86 2.77
N LYS A 83 2.30 13.30 1.52
CA LYS A 83 1.98 14.69 1.18
C LYS A 83 0.58 15.07 1.67
N ARG A 84 -0.38 14.16 1.56
CA ARG A 84 -1.78 14.37 1.99
C ARG A 84 -1.91 14.53 3.51
N TYR A 85 -1.16 13.76 4.29
CA TYR A 85 -1.24 13.77 5.75
C TYR A 85 -0.08 14.50 6.45
N GLY A 86 0.80 15.18 5.71
CA GLY A 86 1.92 15.93 6.28
C GLY A 86 3.04 15.07 6.90
N ILE A 87 3.24 13.83 6.42
CA ILE A 87 4.22 12.89 6.97
C ILE A 87 5.63 13.18 6.44
N HIS A 88 6.62 13.31 7.33
CA HIS A 88 8.00 13.66 7.00
C HIS A 88 8.74 12.58 6.17
N GLY A 89 9.70 13.02 5.33
CA GLY A 89 10.62 12.18 4.55
C GLY A 89 10.68 12.53 3.05
N SER A 90 11.17 11.62 2.22
CA SER A 90 11.43 11.85 0.80
C SER A 90 11.10 10.63 -0.09
N LEU A 91 11.12 10.84 -1.42
CA LEU A 91 11.00 9.75 -2.40
C LEU A 91 12.06 8.66 -2.16
N GLN A 92 13.27 9.03 -1.73
CA GLN A 92 14.32 8.06 -1.40
C GLN A 92 13.91 7.18 -0.22
N THR A 93 13.38 7.78 0.85
CA THR A 93 12.89 7.01 2.01
C THR A 93 11.70 6.11 1.63
N ASP A 94 10.88 6.53 0.66
CA ASP A 94 9.76 5.73 0.17
C ASP A 94 10.24 4.55 -0.69
N CYS A 95 11.22 4.77 -1.57
CA CYS A 95 11.85 3.70 -2.34
C CYS A 95 12.53 2.68 -1.42
N ILE A 96 13.28 3.13 -0.39
CA ILE A 96 13.94 2.23 0.57
C ILE A 96 12.90 1.39 1.32
N ALA A 97 11.81 1.99 1.81
CA ALA A 97 10.76 1.26 2.50
C ALA A 97 10.14 0.17 1.63
N ILE A 98 9.84 0.48 0.37
CA ILE A 98 9.28 -0.46 -0.60
C ILE A 98 10.30 -1.54 -1.01
N CYS A 99 11.58 -1.21 -1.14
CA CYS A 99 12.63 -2.19 -1.46
C CYS A 99 12.93 -3.14 -0.29
N CYS A 100 12.91 -2.66 0.95
CA CYS A 100 13.21 -3.46 2.14
C CYS A 100 12.06 -4.39 2.55
N CYS A 101 10.84 -3.87 2.69
CA CYS A 101 9.66 -4.69 2.91
C CYS A 101 8.43 -4.07 2.21
N PRO A 102 8.17 -4.43 0.95
CA PRO A 102 7.05 -3.86 0.19
C PRO A 102 5.68 -4.18 0.82
N TRP A 103 5.50 -5.39 1.34
CA TRP A 103 4.24 -5.81 1.95
C TRP A 103 3.96 -5.03 3.23
N CYS A 104 4.99 -4.86 4.06
CA CYS A 104 4.86 -4.14 5.30
C CYS A 104 4.65 -2.64 5.05
N ALA A 105 5.31 -2.06 4.04
CA ALA A 105 5.11 -0.68 3.63
C ALA A 105 3.68 -0.41 3.11
N VAL A 106 3.12 -1.32 2.30
CA VAL A 106 1.71 -1.22 1.83
C VAL A 106 0.71 -1.46 2.96
N ALA A 107 1.04 -2.36 3.90
CA ALA A 107 0.22 -2.56 5.10
C ALA A 107 0.22 -1.31 6.00
N GLN A 108 1.38 -0.68 6.20
CA GLN A 108 1.52 0.57 6.94
C GLN A 108 0.69 1.70 6.31
N GLU A 109 0.74 1.85 4.98
CA GLU A 109 -0.11 2.81 4.25
C GLU A 109 -1.59 2.55 4.48
N THR A 110 -2.00 1.29 4.44
CA THR A 110 -3.39 0.89 4.64
C THR A 110 -3.86 1.20 6.06
N ARG A 111 -3.00 1.00 7.06
CA ARG A 111 -3.31 1.34 8.46
C ARG A 111 -3.44 2.84 8.66
N GLU A 112 -2.58 3.62 8.02
CA GLU A 112 -2.70 5.09 8.03
C GLU A 112 -4.07 5.51 7.49
N LEU A 113 -4.47 4.97 6.33
CA LEU A 113 -5.80 5.25 5.77
C LEU A 113 -6.94 4.76 6.69
N LYS A 114 -6.79 3.61 7.35
CA LYS A 114 -7.76 3.10 8.33
C LYS A 114 -7.91 4.04 9.53
N LEU A 115 -6.82 4.63 10.02
CA LEU A 115 -6.85 5.64 11.08
C LEU A 115 -7.60 6.91 10.67
N HIS A 116 -7.50 7.28 9.39
CA HIS A 116 -8.24 8.42 8.81
C HIS A 116 -9.66 8.05 8.35
N GLY A 117 -10.20 6.90 8.79
CA GLY A 117 -11.61 6.51 8.60
C GLY A 117 -11.93 5.74 7.32
N TYR A 118 -10.92 5.36 6.52
CA TYR A 118 -11.16 4.62 5.29
C TYR A 118 -11.26 3.10 5.54
N GLN A 119 -12.23 2.46 4.89
CA GLN A 119 -12.43 1.02 4.99
C GLN A 119 -11.36 0.25 4.21
N VAL A 120 -10.72 -0.72 4.85
CA VAL A 120 -9.81 -1.67 4.19
C VAL A 120 -10.63 -2.65 3.36
N MET A 121 -10.11 -3.22 2.25
CA MET A 121 -10.78 -4.37 1.65
C MET A 121 -10.52 -5.60 2.54
N PRO A 122 -11.55 -6.21 3.15
CA PRO A 122 -11.38 -7.54 3.70
C PRO A 122 -11.21 -8.51 2.53
N ILE A 123 -10.23 -9.41 2.62
CA ILE A 123 -10.35 -10.68 1.89
C ILE A 123 -11.56 -11.36 2.51
N THR A 124 -12.71 -11.35 1.84
CA THR A 124 -13.77 -12.31 2.14
C THR A 124 -13.27 -13.67 1.66
N MET A 125 -12.70 -14.44 2.58
CA MET A 125 -12.58 -15.89 2.38
C MET A 125 -14.02 -16.41 2.34
N HIS A 126 -14.52 -16.71 1.14
CA HIS A 126 -15.67 -17.60 1.03
C HIS A 126 -15.19 -18.97 1.53
N GLU A 127 -15.66 -19.36 2.71
CA GLU A 127 -15.65 -20.75 3.17
C GLU A 127 -16.51 -21.63 2.25
#